data_AF-A0A7V4JGJ0-F1
#
_entry.id   AF-A0A7V4JGJ0-F1
#
_cell.length_a   1.000
_cell.length_b   1.000
_cell.length_c   1.000
_cell.angle_alpha   90.00
_cell.angle_beta   90.00
_cell.angle_gamma   90.00
#
_symmetry.space_group_name_H-M   'P 1'
#
loop_
_entity.id
_entity.type
_entity.pdbx_description
1 polymer ?
#
loop_
_entity_poly.entity_id
_entity_poly.type
_entity_poly.pdbx_seq_one_letter_code
_entity_poly.pdbx_strand_id
1 'polypeptide(L)'
;MEQVPCSPRRQDSVGKLQRSALTMTTITAPTTTAAATTPMTTAEFLGHKKLALMRLSAQTPVMGDMKKELVPKGYEISVVYLKAGESDPTIEQVKDAVEGAIISVPRSECAAAVREAIQAGIPRLWLQSGCDSQEAIALCEEAGVPVIHGACVLMYAQPVQSVHRFHRAIWRMCGLLQK
;
A
#
# COMPACT_ATOMS: atom_id res chain seq x y z
N MET A 1 -41.88 23.01 -70.98
CA MET A 1 -41.62 22.53 -69.60
C MET A 1 -41.77 21.01 -69.59
N GLU A 2 -41.13 20.30 -70.51
CA GLU A 2 -39.67 20.05 -70.67
C GLU A 2 -39.32 18.76 -69.92
N GLN A 3 -39.29 17.69 -70.69
CA GLN A 3 -39.02 16.33 -70.25
C GLN A 3 -37.52 16.06 -70.25
N VAL A 4 -37.13 15.25 -69.26
CA VAL A 4 -35.80 14.71 -69.02
C VAL A 4 -35.32 13.83 -70.19
N PRO A 5 -34.03 13.91 -70.56
CA PRO A 5 -33.34 12.77 -71.13
C PRO A 5 -32.17 12.28 -70.26
N CYS A 6 -32.33 11.03 -69.84
CA CYS A 6 -31.38 9.94 -69.68
C CYS A 6 -29.89 10.23 -69.99
N SER A 7 -29.04 10.13 -68.97
CA SER A 7 -27.58 10.07 -69.12
C SER A 7 -27.10 8.61 -69.29
N PRO A 8 -26.03 8.37 -70.09
CA PRO A 8 -25.57 7.02 -70.39
C PRO A 8 -24.74 6.40 -69.26
N ARG A 9 -24.99 5.09 -69.09
CA ARG A 9 -24.33 4.14 -68.21
C ARG A 9 -22.84 3.99 -68.60
N ARG A 10 -21.90 4.33 -67.70
CA ARG A 10 -20.47 3.99 -67.83
C ARG A 10 -20.18 2.66 -67.13
N GLN A 11 -19.47 1.80 -67.84
CA GLN A 11 -19.01 0.49 -67.42
C GLN A 11 -17.80 0.58 -66.48
N ASP A 12 -17.84 -0.29 -65.47
CA ASP A 12 -16.79 -1.15 -64.94
C ASP A 12 -15.33 -0.67 -64.95
N SER A 13 -14.78 -0.53 -63.75
CA SER A 13 -13.40 -0.92 -63.48
C SER A 13 -13.28 -1.41 -62.05
N VAL A 14 -13.13 -2.72 -61.93
CA VAL A 14 -12.82 -3.44 -60.69
C VAL A 14 -11.42 -3.01 -60.25
N GLY A 15 -11.36 -2.12 -59.26
CA GLY A 15 -10.14 -1.68 -58.61
C GLY A 15 -9.56 -2.80 -57.74
N LYS A 16 -8.35 -3.22 -58.10
CA LYS A 16 -7.51 -4.21 -57.43
C LYS A 16 -7.31 -3.92 -55.94
N LEU A 17 -7.36 -4.99 -55.15
CA LEU A 17 -6.85 -5.09 -53.79
C LEU A 17 -5.51 -4.37 -53.60
N GLN A 18 -5.42 -3.50 -52.59
CA GLN A 18 -4.21 -3.33 -51.78
C GLN A 18 -4.60 -3.40 -50.31
N ARG A 19 -4.43 -4.58 -49.72
CA ARG A 19 -4.44 -4.77 -48.27
C ARG A 19 -3.10 -4.24 -47.75
N SER A 20 -3.10 -3.05 -47.16
CA SER A 20 -1.99 -2.60 -46.32
C SER A 20 -1.85 -3.56 -45.13
N ALA A 21 -0.73 -4.27 -45.08
CA ALA A 21 -0.32 -5.01 -43.91
C ALA A 21 0.06 -4.01 -42.81
N LEU A 22 -0.80 -3.85 -41.80
CA LEU A 22 -0.43 -3.24 -40.53
C LEU A 22 0.51 -4.21 -39.82
N THR A 23 1.80 -3.87 -39.74
CA THR A 23 2.76 -4.54 -38.86
C THR A 23 2.30 -4.31 -37.42
N MET A 24 1.73 -5.35 -36.80
CA MET A 24 1.48 -5.35 -35.36
C MET A 24 2.81 -5.51 -34.64
N THR A 25 3.42 -4.39 -34.25
CA THR A 25 4.52 -4.40 -33.29
C THR A 25 3.97 -4.92 -31.97
N THR A 26 4.27 -6.17 -31.66
CA THR A 26 3.94 -6.77 -30.37
C THR A 26 4.81 -6.08 -29.31
N ILE A 27 4.22 -5.21 -28.50
CA ILE A 27 4.86 -4.68 -27.29
C ILE A 27 4.84 -5.83 -26.28
N THR A 28 5.98 -6.49 -26.09
CA THR A 28 6.17 -7.47 -25.02
C THR A 28 6.21 -6.70 -23.70
N ALA A 29 5.17 -6.84 -22.89
CA ALA A 29 5.16 -6.31 -21.52
C ALA A 29 6.22 -7.04 -20.68
N PRO A 30 6.98 -6.34 -19.82
CA PRO A 30 7.92 -6.99 -18.92
C PRO A 30 7.14 -7.87 -17.94
N THR A 31 7.49 -9.15 -17.92
CA THR A 31 6.98 -10.11 -16.93
C THR A 31 7.61 -9.78 -15.58
N THR A 32 6.88 -9.05 -14.74
CA THR A 32 7.24 -8.89 -13.33
C THR A 32 7.24 -10.28 -12.69
N THR A 33 8.43 -10.76 -12.34
CA THR A 33 8.57 -11.96 -11.51
C THR A 33 8.07 -11.60 -10.12
N ALA A 34 6.97 -12.24 -9.69
CA ALA A 34 6.48 -12.12 -8.32
C ALA A 34 7.57 -12.68 -7.37
N ALA A 35 8.30 -11.78 -6.71
CA ALA A 35 9.21 -12.17 -5.65
C ALA A 35 8.35 -12.63 -4.47
N ALA A 36 8.56 -13.88 -4.03
CA ALA A 36 7.89 -14.40 -2.84
C ALA A 36 8.25 -13.51 -1.63
N THR A 37 7.24 -12.89 -1.03
CA THR A 37 7.37 -12.09 0.19
C THR A 37 8.01 -12.95 1.27
N THR A 38 9.16 -12.52 1.78
CA THR A 38 9.77 -13.19 2.94
C THR A 38 8.86 -12.96 4.14
N PRO A 39 8.41 -14.02 4.85
CA PRO A 39 7.58 -13.83 6.04
C PRO A 39 8.40 -13.08 7.09
N MET A 40 7.88 -11.94 7.56
CA MET A 40 8.50 -11.15 8.62
C MET A 40 7.84 -11.46 9.94
N THR A 41 8.65 -11.78 10.94
CA THR A 41 8.18 -12.00 12.31
C THR A 41 7.99 -10.67 13.05
N THR A 42 7.13 -10.68 14.08
CA THR A 42 6.92 -9.50 14.92
C THR A 42 8.20 -9.02 15.62
N ALA A 43 9.09 -9.95 16.00
CA ALA A 43 10.36 -9.65 16.64
C ALA A 43 11.33 -8.96 15.69
N GLU A 44 11.43 -9.43 14.43
CA GLU A 44 12.30 -8.81 13.42
C GLU A 44 11.90 -7.37 13.14
N PHE A 45 10.60 -7.10 12.91
CA PHE A 45 10.12 -5.73 12.70
C PHE A 45 10.45 -4.82 13.88
N LEU A 46 10.25 -5.30 15.11
CA LEU A 46 10.48 -4.53 16.32
C LEU A 46 11.96 -4.37 16.71
N GLY A 47 12.85 -5.08 16.02
CA GLY A 47 14.30 -4.84 16.06
C GLY A 47 14.66 -3.47 15.47
N HIS A 48 13.89 -2.98 14.51
CA HIS A 48 14.04 -1.66 13.91
C HIS A 48 13.48 -0.57 14.82
N LYS A 49 14.25 0.49 15.05
CA LYS A 49 13.91 1.52 16.03
C LYS A 49 13.45 2.81 15.39
N LYS A 50 13.86 3.10 14.16
CA LYS A 50 13.44 4.29 13.42
C LYS A 50 12.25 3.95 12.56
N LEU A 51 11.06 4.35 12.98
CA LEU A 51 9.82 3.96 12.29
C LEU A 51 9.01 5.19 11.91
N ALA A 52 8.42 5.16 10.72
CA ALA A 52 7.35 6.08 10.38
C ALA A 52 6.03 5.60 11.01
N LEU A 53 5.25 6.51 11.58
CA LEU A 53 3.87 6.26 11.98
C LEU A 53 2.96 7.03 11.03
N MET A 54 2.37 6.33 10.07
CA MET A 54 1.44 6.90 9.09
C MET A 54 0.03 6.95 9.66
N ARG A 55 -0.53 8.16 9.75
CA ARG A 55 -1.90 8.46 10.16
C ARG A 55 -2.69 9.03 8.99
N LEU A 56 -4.02 9.14 9.14
CA LEU A 56 -4.85 9.66 8.07
C LEU A 56 -4.61 11.16 7.84
N SER A 57 -4.76 11.96 8.89
CA SER A 57 -4.46 13.40 8.91
C SER A 57 -4.13 13.84 10.34
N ALA A 58 -3.59 15.05 10.50
CA ALA A 58 -3.25 15.60 11.82
C ALA A 58 -4.47 15.80 12.73
N GLN A 59 -5.67 15.99 12.16
CA GLN A 59 -6.92 16.24 12.89
C GLN A 59 -7.74 14.97 13.13
N THR A 60 -7.35 13.84 12.52
CA THR A 60 -8.08 12.58 12.71
C THR A 60 -7.93 12.10 14.16
N PRO A 61 -9.03 11.83 14.89
CA PRO A 61 -8.95 11.27 16.23
C PRO A 61 -8.18 9.94 16.23
N VAL A 62 -7.22 9.81 17.15
CA VAL A 62 -6.44 8.58 17.32
C VAL A 62 -6.87 7.85 18.58
N MET A 63 -7.05 6.54 18.47
CA MET A 63 -7.26 5.69 19.63
C MET A 63 -5.93 5.41 20.32
N GLY A 64 -5.68 6.13 21.41
CA GLY A 64 -4.41 6.07 22.13
C GLY A 64 -3.26 6.75 21.39
N ASP A 65 -2.25 7.19 22.13
CA ASP A 65 -1.08 7.84 21.55
C ASP A 65 0.08 6.85 21.42
N MET A 66 0.10 6.15 20.27
CA MET A 66 1.13 5.15 19.97
C MET A 66 2.56 5.71 20.08
N LYS A 67 2.76 7.01 19.78
CA LYS A 67 4.07 7.65 19.91
C LYS A 67 4.49 7.76 21.38
N LYS A 68 3.59 8.18 22.26
CA LYS A 68 3.87 8.26 23.71
C LYS A 68 4.19 6.90 24.34
N GLU A 69 3.71 5.82 23.76
CA GLU A 69 4.00 4.45 24.21
C GLU A 69 5.30 3.89 23.63
N LEU A 70 5.63 4.22 22.37
CA LEU A 70 6.81 3.69 21.68
C LEU A 70 8.10 4.46 22.03
N VAL A 71 8.04 5.79 22.18
CA VAL A 71 9.23 6.61 22.46
C VAL A 71 9.94 6.19 23.76
N PRO A 72 9.26 6.00 24.90
CA PRO A 72 9.91 5.52 26.13
C PRO A 72 10.52 4.12 26.02
N LYS A 73 10.13 3.34 25.00
CA LYS A 73 10.65 1.99 24.70
C LYS A 73 11.85 2.02 23.76
N GLY A 74 12.39 3.21 23.47
CA GLY A 74 13.58 3.40 22.63
C GLY A 74 13.30 3.42 21.13
N TYR A 75 12.07 3.71 20.71
CA TYR A 75 11.75 3.91 19.29
C TYR A 75 11.81 5.40 18.92
N GLU A 76 12.37 5.68 17.76
CA GLU A 76 12.34 6.98 17.10
C GLU A 76 11.16 7.00 16.12
N ILE A 77 10.10 7.74 16.45
CA ILE A 77 8.85 7.74 15.67
C ILE A 77 8.68 9.04 14.91
N SER A 78 8.76 8.95 13.58
CA SER A 78 8.42 10.02 12.63
C SER A 78 6.95 9.94 12.28
N VAL A 79 6.13 10.87 12.75
CA VAL A 79 4.69 10.89 12.43
C VAL A 79 4.52 11.53 11.05
N VAL A 80 3.79 10.85 10.18
CA VAL A 80 3.48 11.29 8.81
C VAL A 80 2.00 11.07 8.49
N TYR A 81 1.52 11.71 7.43
CA TYR A 81 0.10 11.71 7.10
C TYR A 81 -0.15 11.35 5.63
N LEU A 82 -1.15 10.48 5.40
CA LEU A 82 -1.65 10.12 4.06
C LEU A 82 -2.35 11.31 3.39
N LYS A 83 -3.24 11.98 4.14
CA LYS A 83 -3.93 13.21 3.72
C LYS A 83 -3.26 14.40 4.41
N ALA A 84 -1.99 14.61 4.08
CA ALA A 84 -1.21 15.72 4.60
C ALA A 84 -1.76 17.07 4.10
N GLY A 85 -1.94 18.02 5.01
CA GLY A 85 -2.05 19.43 4.67
C GLY A 85 -0.71 20.03 4.22
N GLU A 86 -0.71 21.32 3.89
CA GLU A 86 0.47 22.02 3.33
C GLU A 86 1.73 21.94 4.21
N SER A 87 1.54 21.94 5.53
CA SER A 87 2.64 21.88 6.51
C SER A 87 2.80 20.51 7.18
N ASP A 88 2.03 19.52 6.74
CA ASP A 88 2.03 18.19 7.36
C ASP A 88 3.13 17.30 6.74
N PRO A 89 3.88 16.55 7.56
CA PRO A 89 4.91 15.66 7.07
C PRO A 89 4.35 14.46 6.30
N THR A 90 4.98 14.11 5.18
CA THR A 90 4.62 12.95 4.35
C THR A 90 5.62 11.80 4.49
N ILE A 91 5.25 10.60 4.05
CA ILE A 91 6.15 9.44 4.13
C ILE A 91 7.40 9.63 3.26
N GLU A 92 7.27 10.31 2.14
CA GLU A 92 8.36 10.60 1.20
C GLU A 92 9.46 11.45 1.85
N GLN A 93 9.09 12.39 2.72
CA GLN A 93 10.04 13.26 3.41
C GLN A 93 10.89 12.54 4.46
N VAL A 94 10.44 11.38 4.94
CA VAL A 94 11.09 10.63 6.03
C VAL A 94 11.69 9.30 5.58
N LYS A 95 11.52 8.92 4.30
CA LYS A 95 11.86 7.58 3.78
C LYS A 95 13.31 7.16 4.07
N ASP A 96 14.26 8.08 3.96
CA ASP A 96 15.69 7.80 4.18
C ASP A 96 16.08 7.77 5.66
N ALA A 97 15.18 8.23 6.55
CA ALA A 97 15.40 8.31 7.99
C ALA A 97 14.74 7.14 8.76
N VAL A 98 13.95 6.30 8.08
CA VAL A 98 13.17 5.23 8.71
C VAL A 98 13.52 3.86 8.14
N GLU A 99 13.44 2.85 8.99
CA GLU A 99 13.72 1.45 8.68
C GLU A 99 12.44 0.66 8.35
N GLY A 100 11.27 1.28 8.53
CA GLY A 100 9.95 0.70 8.29
C GLY A 100 8.83 1.67 8.65
N ALA A 101 7.59 1.29 8.34
CA ALA A 101 6.41 2.10 8.67
C ALA A 101 5.31 1.29 9.37
N ILE A 102 4.67 1.92 10.36
CA ILE A 102 3.42 1.47 10.99
C ILE A 102 2.29 2.26 10.35
N ILE A 103 1.37 1.57 9.68
CA ILE A 103 0.20 2.16 9.04
C ILE A 103 -1.00 2.04 9.98
N SER A 104 -1.52 3.18 10.41
CA SER A 104 -2.65 3.29 11.34
C SER A 104 -3.68 4.28 10.79
N VAL A 105 -4.38 3.86 9.73
CA VAL A 105 -5.46 4.61 9.07
C VAL A 105 -6.75 3.77 9.05
N PRO A 106 -7.92 4.36 8.76
CA PRO A 106 -9.15 3.57 8.57
C PRO A 106 -8.99 2.50 7.47
N ARG A 107 -9.69 1.37 7.61
CA ARG A 107 -9.62 0.23 6.67
C ARG A 107 -9.77 0.63 5.20
N SER A 108 -10.67 1.58 4.91
CA SER A 108 -10.94 2.07 3.55
C SER A 108 -9.76 2.82 2.92
N GLU A 109 -8.86 3.35 3.74
CA GLU A 109 -7.70 4.14 3.31
C GLU A 109 -6.40 3.31 3.33
N CYS A 110 -6.43 2.09 3.90
CA CYS A 110 -5.22 1.30 4.14
C CYS A 110 -4.48 0.94 2.85
N ALA A 111 -5.21 0.59 1.80
CA ALA A 111 -4.61 0.27 0.50
C ALA A 111 -3.93 1.49 -0.15
N ALA A 112 -4.49 2.69 0.04
CA ALA A 112 -3.86 3.94 -0.44
C ALA A 112 -2.58 4.24 0.34
N ALA A 113 -2.62 4.13 1.67
CA ALA A 113 -1.44 4.28 2.53
C ALA A 113 -0.32 3.29 2.18
N VAL A 114 -0.67 2.02 1.94
CA VAL A 114 0.30 0.98 1.52
C VAL A 114 0.93 1.34 0.17
N ARG A 115 0.14 1.76 -0.81
CA ARG A 115 0.67 2.21 -2.12
C ARG A 115 1.67 3.34 -1.96
N GLU A 116 1.35 4.35 -1.15
CA GLU A 116 2.25 5.48 -0.93
C GLU A 116 3.56 5.05 -0.24
N ALA A 117 3.47 4.17 0.77
CA ALA A 117 4.66 3.65 1.45
C ALA A 117 5.55 2.80 0.53
N ILE A 118 4.95 1.96 -0.33
CA ILE A 118 5.68 1.16 -1.32
C ILE A 118 6.36 2.08 -2.35
N GLN A 119 5.66 3.11 -2.84
CA GLN A 119 6.19 4.07 -3.80
C GLN A 119 7.36 4.89 -3.21
N ALA A 120 7.28 5.24 -1.93
CA ALA A 120 8.37 5.87 -1.18
C ALA A 120 9.55 4.93 -0.89
N GLY A 121 9.45 3.64 -1.23
CA GLY A 121 10.51 2.66 -1.03
C GLY A 121 10.67 2.20 0.42
N ILE A 122 9.60 2.29 1.23
CA ILE A 122 9.65 1.81 2.61
C ILE A 122 9.85 0.30 2.64
N PRO A 123 10.88 -0.22 3.32
CA PRO A 123 11.33 -1.60 3.13
C PRO A 123 10.49 -2.65 3.86
N ARG A 124 9.64 -2.24 4.80
CA ARG A 124 8.80 -3.15 5.61
C ARG A 124 7.64 -2.41 6.26
N LEU A 125 6.49 -3.08 6.37
CA LEU A 125 5.25 -2.46 6.84
C LEU A 125 4.62 -3.23 8.01
N TRP A 126 4.01 -2.49 8.93
CA TRP A 126 3.10 -3.03 9.93
C TRP A 126 1.71 -2.40 9.74
N LEU A 127 0.74 -3.20 9.33
CA LEU A 127 -0.66 -2.79 9.24
C LEU A 127 -1.30 -2.99 10.61
N GLN A 128 -1.65 -1.88 11.27
CA GLN A 128 -2.33 -1.93 12.56
C GLN A 128 -3.68 -2.66 12.41
N SER A 129 -4.02 -3.50 13.40
CA SER A 129 -5.30 -4.19 13.47
C SER A 129 -6.47 -3.22 13.23
N GLY A 130 -7.31 -3.52 12.24
CA GLY A 130 -8.41 -2.66 11.81
C GLY A 130 -8.11 -1.85 10.54
N CYS A 131 -6.84 -1.69 10.15
CA CYS A 131 -6.43 -1.15 8.85
C CYS A 131 -6.36 -2.25 7.78
N ASP A 132 -5.91 -3.44 8.18
CA ASP A 132 -5.53 -4.61 7.38
C ASP A 132 -6.64 -5.17 6.46
N SER A 133 -6.92 -4.46 5.37
CA SER A 133 -7.76 -4.95 4.27
C SER A 133 -7.04 -5.99 3.43
N GLN A 134 -7.78 -6.88 2.79
CA GLN A 134 -7.20 -7.89 1.88
C GLN A 134 -6.44 -7.23 0.72
N GLU A 135 -6.96 -6.13 0.19
CA GLU A 135 -6.28 -5.34 -0.85
C GLU A 135 -4.94 -4.81 -0.36
N ALA A 136 -4.87 -4.25 0.86
CA ALA A 136 -3.62 -3.72 1.42
C ALA A 136 -2.56 -4.81 1.61
N ILE A 137 -2.97 -6.01 2.04
CA ILE A 137 -2.07 -7.16 2.19
C ILE A 137 -1.57 -7.62 0.82
N ALA A 138 -2.47 -7.79 -0.15
CA ALA A 138 -2.11 -8.21 -1.51
C ALA A 138 -1.12 -7.24 -2.18
N LEU A 139 -1.30 -5.92 -2.00
CA LEU A 139 -0.36 -4.92 -2.52
C LEU A 139 1.05 -5.07 -1.95
N CYS A 140 1.18 -5.39 -0.66
CA CYS A 140 2.47 -5.65 -0.04
C CYS A 140 3.11 -6.91 -0.65
N GLU A 141 2.31 -7.97 -0.83
CA GLU A 141 2.76 -9.24 -1.37
C GLU A 141 3.21 -9.13 -2.83
N GLU A 142 2.41 -8.47 -3.67
CA GLU A 142 2.73 -8.22 -5.08
C GLU A 142 4.00 -7.39 -5.25
N ALA A 143 4.24 -6.43 -4.34
CA ALA A 143 5.44 -5.60 -4.33
C ALA A 143 6.66 -6.28 -3.66
N GLY A 144 6.49 -7.48 -3.09
CA GLY A 144 7.55 -8.17 -2.34
C GLY A 144 7.98 -7.44 -1.07
N VAL A 145 7.12 -6.58 -0.50
CA VAL A 145 7.40 -5.83 0.72
C VAL A 145 6.94 -6.65 1.93
N PRO A 146 7.84 -7.03 2.85
CA PRO A 146 7.46 -7.76 4.05
C PRO A 146 6.45 -6.97 4.89
N VAL A 147 5.38 -7.65 5.30
CA VAL A 147 4.27 -7.04 6.03
C VAL A 147 3.84 -7.87 7.23
N ILE A 148 3.56 -7.18 8.34
CA ILE A 148 2.85 -7.73 9.50
C ILE A 148 1.46 -7.11 9.54
N HIS A 149 0.43 -7.92 9.78
CA HIS A 149 -0.96 -7.45 9.86
C HIS A 149 -1.75 -8.20 10.94
N GLY A 150 -3.02 -7.81 11.16
CA GLY A 150 -3.89 -8.47 12.14
C GLY A 150 -3.45 -8.34 13.59
N ALA A 151 -2.56 -7.39 13.91
CA ALA A 151 -1.95 -7.27 15.23
C ALA A 151 -1.69 -5.82 15.62
N CYS A 152 -1.80 -5.55 16.92
CA CYS A 152 -1.37 -4.28 17.50
C CYS A 152 0.09 -4.30 17.91
N VAL A 153 0.88 -3.40 17.31
CA VAL A 153 2.32 -3.25 17.54
C VAL A 153 2.68 -3.10 19.03
N LEU A 154 1.83 -2.41 19.82
CA LEU A 154 2.04 -2.19 21.25
C LEU A 154 1.92 -3.47 22.09
N MET A 155 1.33 -4.53 21.57
CA MET A 155 1.29 -5.85 22.22
C MET A 155 2.63 -6.59 22.14
N TYR A 156 3.54 -6.14 21.27
CA TYR A 156 4.83 -6.80 21.03
C TYR A 156 6.01 -5.90 21.43
N ALA A 157 5.86 -4.57 21.35
CA ALA A 157 6.88 -3.61 21.80
C ALA A 157 7.10 -3.67 23.32
N GLN A 158 8.24 -4.21 23.74
CA GLN A 158 8.61 -4.36 25.14
C GLN A 158 9.15 -3.06 25.75
N PRO A 159 8.92 -2.81 27.05
CA PRO A 159 8.04 -3.59 27.95
C PRO A 159 6.55 -3.40 27.62
N VAL A 160 5.77 -4.48 27.62
CA VAL A 160 4.32 -4.41 27.40
C VAL A 160 3.59 -4.12 28.71
N GLN A 161 2.99 -2.93 28.81
CA GLN A 161 2.35 -2.42 30.03
C GLN A 161 0.82 -2.30 29.89
N SER A 162 0.14 -2.21 31.03
CA SER A 162 -1.27 -1.78 31.14
C SER A 162 -2.26 -2.62 30.30
N VAL A 163 -3.21 -1.97 29.64
CA VAL A 163 -4.25 -2.61 28.81
C VAL A 163 -3.67 -3.48 27.69
N HIS A 164 -2.47 -3.16 27.19
CA HIS A 164 -1.81 -3.96 26.16
C HIS A 164 -1.31 -5.30 26.71
N ARG A 165 -0.90 -5.36 27.99
CA ARG A 165 -0.56 -6.63 28.66
C ARG A 165 -1.80 -7.51 28.83
N PHE A 166 -2.93 -6.92 29.20
CA PHE A 166 -4.21 -7.61 29.36
C PHE A 166 -4.75 -8.12 28.00
N HIS A 167 -4.82 -7.26 26.99
CA HIS A 167 -5.27 -7.64 25.65
C HIS A 167 -4.35 -8.69 25.01
N ARG A 168 -3.02 -8.57 25.19
CA ARG A 168 -2.06 -9.61 24.79
C ARG A 168 -2.32 -10.94 25.49
N ALA A 169 -2.63 -10.92 26.78
CA ALA A 169 -2.97 -12.15 27.50
C ALA A 169 -4.26 -12.79 26.96
N ILE A 170 -5.29 -12.00 26.65
CA ILE A 170 -6.53 -12.49 26.03
C ILE A 170 -6.23 -13.11 24.67
N TRP A 171 -5.51 -12.42 23.78
CA TRP A 171 -5.19 -12.94 22.45
C TRP A 171 -4.31 -14.19 22.51
N ARG A 172 -3.47 -14.32 23.55
CA ARG A 172 -2.68 -15.52 23.80
C ARG A 172 -3.57 -16.70 24.16
N MET A 173 -4.60 -16.48 24.98
CA MET A 173 -5.57 -17.50 25.36
C MET A 173 -6.49 -17.87 24.20
N CYS A 174 -6.84 -16.91 23.34
CA CYS A 174 -7.69 -17.13 22.17
C CYS A 174 -6.93 -17.63 20.92
N GLY A 175 -5.61 -17.76 20.96
CA GLY A 175 -4.81 -18.23 19.82
C GLY A 175 -4.69 -17.23 18.65
N LEU A 176 -5.04 -15.96 18.87
CA LEU A 176 -5.03 -14.89 17.87
C LEU A 176 -3.69 -14.12 17.81
N LEU A 177 -2.71 -14.56 18.60
CA LEU A 177 -1.42 -13.90 18.73
C LEU A 177 -0.52 -14.29 17.55
N GLN A 178 -0.07 -13.29 16.81
CA GLN A 178 0.91 -13.47 15.73
C GLN A 178 2.21 -14.02 16.32
N LYS A 179 2.84 -14.94 15.60
CA LYS A 179 4.10 -15.57 16.01
C LYS A 179 5.31 -14.70 15.65
#